data_AF-A0A8S1E7A0-F1
#
_entry.id   AF-A0A8S1E7A0-F1
#
_cell.length_a   1.000
_cell.length_b   1.000
_cell.length_c   1.000
_cell.angle_alpha   90.00
_cell.angle_beta   90.00
_cell.angle_gamma   90.00
#
_symmetry.space_group_name_H-M   'P 1'
#
loop_
_entity.id
_entity.type
_entity.pdbx_description
1 polymer ?
#
loop_
_entity_poly.entity_id
_entity_poly.type
_entity_poly.pdbx_seq_one_letter_code
_entity_poly.pdbx_strand_id
1 'polypeptide(L)'
;MALRGKVIELYKNLYHMGKEYPKGADWFHQRLKMAFLKNRTETDPKKIEELIERGNFVIREIEALYKLRKYRAMKQRYYEVDEKVSAATKKFEDDVNKNKKF
;
A
#
# COMPACT_ATOMS: atom_id res chain seq x y z
N MET A 1 -17.39 -17.08 -18.01
CA MET A 1 -16.25 -17.70 -17.29
C MET A 1 -16.75 -18.34 -16.00
N ALA A 2 -16.37 -19.58 -15.72
CA ALA A 2 -16.79 -20.28 -14.51
C ALA A 2 -16.23 -19.61 -13.24
N LEU A 3 -17.01 -19.55 -12.15
CA LEU A 3 -16.62 -18.94 -10.86
C LEU A 3 -15.28 -19.47 -10.33
N ARG A 4 -15.02 -20.76 -10.53
CA ARG A 4 -13.74 -21.40 -10.17
C ARG A 4 -12.53 -20.70 -10.80
N GLY A 5 -12.64 -20.25 -12.06
CA GLY A 5 -11.56 -19.53 -12.74
C GLY A 5 -11.24 -18.20 -12.05
N LYS A 6 -12.28 -17.43 -11.73
CA LYS A 6 -12.16 -16.15 -11.02
C LYS A 6 -11.50 -16.33 -9.64
N VAL A 7 -11.88 -17.36 -8.89
CA VAL A 7 -11.29 -17.67 -7.58
C VAL A 7 -9.80 -18.00 -7.70
N ILE A 8 -9.40 -18.79 -8.69
CA ILE A 8 -7.99 -19.15 -8.93
C ILE A 8 -7.17 -17.92 -9.30
N GLU A 9 -7.70 -17.07 -10.19
CA GLU A 9 -7.05 -15.83 -10.58
C GLU A 9 -6.86 -14.89 -9.39
N LEU A 10 -7.91 -14.69 -8.60
CA LEU A 10 -7.86 -13.89 -7.37
C LEU A 10 -6.78 -14.40 -6.40
N TYR A 11 -6.68 -15.72 -6.21
CA TYR A 11 -5.65 -16.30 -5.36
C TYR A 11 -4.24 -16.00 -5.87
N LYS A 12 -3.99 -16.17 -7.18
CA LYS A 12 -2.69 -15.88 -7.79
C LYS A 12 -2.31 -14.41 -7.68
N ASN A 13 -3.27 -13.52 -7.90
CA ASN A 13 -3.05 -12.07 -7.80
C ASN A 13 -2.69 -11.67 -6.36
N LEU A 14 -3.50 -12.09 -5.37
CA LEU A 14 -3.22 -11.83 -3.97
C LEU A 14 -1.89 -12.45 -3.51
N TYR A 15 -1.57 -13.66 -3.97
CA TYR A 15 -0.30 -14.31 -3.65
C TYR A 15 0.90 -13.52 -4.19
N HIS A 16 0.82 -13.05 -5.44
CA HIS A 16 1.85 -12.21 -6.03
C HIS A 16 2.01 -10.89 -5.28
N MET A 17 0.89 -10.19 -5.05
CA MET A 17 0.88 -8.91 -4.34
C MET A 17 1.36 -9.03 -2.90
N GLY A 18 1.12 -10.16 -2.24
CA GLY A 18 1.53 -10.40 -0.85
C GLY A 18 3.05 -10.50 -0.61
N LYS A 19 3.86 -10.62 -1.67
CA LYS A 19 5.32 -10.80 -1.55
C LYS A 19 6.03 -9.63 -0.86
N GLU A 20 5.59 -8.40 -1.11
CA GLU A 20 6.18 -7.18 -0.51
C GLU A 20 5.38 -6.67 0.69
N TYR A 21 4.53 -7.50 1.28
CA TYR A 21 3.71 -7.08 2.41
C TYR A 21 4.61 -6.67 3.60
N PRO A 22 4.31 -5.59 4.34
CA PRO A 22 5.22 -5.07 5.38
C PRO A 22 5.58 -6.05 6.50
N LYS A 23 4.71 -7.04 6.78
CA LYS A 23 4.95 -8.10 7.78
C LYS A 23 5.68 -9.33 7.21
N GLY A 24 6.07 -9.30 5.95
CA GLY A 24 6.71 -10.40 5.22
C GLY A 24 5.73 -11.26 4.41
N ALA A 25 6.28 -11.91 3.38
CA ALA A 25 5.53 -12.76 2.46
C ALA A 25 4.88 -13.94 3.17
N ASP A 26 5.62 -14.66 4.03
CA ASP A 26 5.11 -15.85 4.73
C ASP A 26 3.90 -15.53 5.60
N TRP A 27 3.96 -14.41 6.33
CA TRP A 27 2.85 -13.96 7.18
C TRP A 27 1.58 -13.72 6.35
N PHE A 28 1.72 -13.08 5.19
CA PHE A 28 0.60 -12.81 4.31
C PHE A 28 0.07 -14.09 3.65
N HIS A 29 0.97 -14.90 3.07
CA HIS A 29 0.61 -16.13 2.35
C HIS A 29 -0.06 -17.17 3.24
N GLN A 30 0.37 -17.32 4.49
CA GLN A 30 -0.29 -18.20 5.45
C GLN A 30 -1.74 -17.76 5.71
N ARG A 31 -1.98 -16.45 5.89
CA ARG A 31 -3.33 -15.91 6.10
C ARG A 31 -4.21 -16.00 4.86
N LEU A 32 -3.63 -15.73 3.69
CA LEU A 32 -4.30 -15.92 2.40
C LEU A 32 -4.76 -17.38 2.25
N LYS A 33 -3.86 -18.34 2.47
CA LYS A 33 -4.16 -19.78 2.41
C LYS A 33 -5.27 -20.15 3.40
N MET A 34 -5.20 -19.68 4.65
CA MET A 34 -6.22 -19.94 5.66
C MET A 34 -7.60 -19.40 5.25
N ALA A 35 -7.66 -18.19 4.69
CA ALA A 35 -8.92 -17.58 4.24
C ALA A 35 -9.60 -18.37 3.11
N PHE A 36 -8.82 -18.85 2.14
CA PHE A 36 -9.35 -19.68 1.05
C PHE A 36 -9.75 -21.08 1.53
N LEU A 37 -8.94 -21.69 2.41
CA LEU A 37 -9.26 -23.00 2.99
C LEU A 37 -10.55 -22.98 3.82
N LYS A 38 -10.79 -21.89 4.56
CA LYS A 38 -12.01 -21.73 5.36
C LYS A 38 -13.29 -21.81 4.51
N ASN A 39 -13.24 -21.32 3.27
CA ASN A 39 -14.40 -21.26 2.37
C ASN A 39 -14.39 -22.36 1.28
N ARG A 40 -13.52 -23.38 1.39
CA ARG A 40 -13.31 -24.39 0.34
C ARG A 40 -14.55 -25.22 -0.02
N THR A 41 -15.49 -25.36 0.91
CA THR A 41 -16.73 -26.15 0.78
C THR A 41 -17.92 -25.30 0.39
N GLU A 42 -17.74 -23.98 0.19
CA GLU A 42 -18.82 -23.12 -0.24
C GLU A 42 -19.19 -23.43 -1.69
N THR A 43 -20.48 -23.71 -1.93
CA THR A 43 -21.01 -24.08 -3.24
C THR A 43 -22.04 -23.08 -3.73
N ASP A 44 -22.53 -22.18 -2.87
CA ASP A 44 -23.49 -21.13 -3.24
C ASP A 44 -22.81 -20.10 -4.16
N PRO A 45 -23.26 -19.95 -5.43
CA PRO A 45 -22.70 -18.99 -6.36
C PRO A 45 -22.68 -17.56 -5.84
N LYS A 46 -23.74 -17.13 -5.14
CA LYS A 46 -23.85 -15.74 -4.66
C LYS A 46 -22.81 -15.44 -3.58
N LYS A 47 -22.65 -16.36 -2.63
CA LYS A 47 -21.62 -16.23 -1.59
C LYS A 47 -20.20 -16.26 -2.17
N ILE A 48 -19.97 -17.08 -3.19
CA ILE A 48 -18.67 -17.12 -3.88
C ILE A 48 -18.38 -15.76 -4.53
N GLU A 49 -19.36 -15.14 -5.17
CA GLU A 49 -19.22 -13.80 -5.75
C GLU A 49 -18.94 -12.73 -4.70
N GLU A 50 -19.64 -12.74 -3.57
CA GLU A 50 -19.37 -11.83 -2.44
C GLU A 50 -17.94 -12.00 -1.88
N LEU A 51 -17.48 -13.24 -1.74
CA LEU A 51 -16.12 -13.54 -1.28
C LEU A 51 -15.06 -13.07 -2.29
N ILE A 52 -15.34 -13.22 -3.59
CA ILE A 52 -14.46 -12.68 -4.64
C ILE A 52 -14.39 -11.16 -4.54
N GLU A 53 -15.52 -10.48 -4.37
CA GLU A 53 -15.54 -9.01 -4.25
C GLU A 53 -14.79 -8.52 -3.01
N ARG A 54 -14.92 -9.25 -1.90
CA ARG A 54 -14.10 -8.99 -0.71
C ARG A 54 -12.60 -9.15 -0.99
N GLY A 55 -12.21 -10.14 -1.78
CA GLY A 55 -10.82 -10.30 -2.21
C GLY A 55 -10.33 -9.15 -3.10
N ASN A 56 -11.17 -8.68 -4.02
CA ASN A 56 -10.87 -7.52 -4.86
C ASN A 56 -10.72 -6.22 -4.04
N PHE A 57 -11.51 -6.08 -2.97
CA PHE A 57 -11.32 -5.00 -2.01
C PHE A 57 -9.93 -5.07 -1.34
N VAL A 58 -9.50 -6.27 -0.91
CA VAL A 58 -8.16 -6.45 -0.32
C VAL A 58 -7.04 -6.11 -1.32
N ILE A 59 -7.20 -6.40 -2.61
CA ILE A 59 -6.25 -5.97 -3.65
C ILE A 59 -6.09 -4.45 -3.64
N ARG A 60 -7.20 -3.70 -3.67
CA ARG A 60 -7.18 -2.22 -3.64
C ARG A 60 -6.50 -1.66 -2.40
N GLU A 61 -6.71 -2.27 -1.24
CA GLU A 61 -6.05 -1.90 0.02
C GLU A 61 -4.52 -2.09 -0.06
N ILE A 62 -4.06 -3.21 -0.62
CA ILE A 62 -2.63 -3.48 -0.79
C ILE A 62 -2.00 -2.50 -1.78
N GLU A 63 -2.68 -2.19 -2.89
CA GLU A 63 -2.21 -1.17 -3.82
C GLU A 63 -2.09 0.22 -3.17
N ALA A 64 -3.09 0.61 -2.37
CA ALA A 64 -3.07 1.86 -1.63
C ALA A 64 -1.89 1.91 -0.65
N LEU A 65 -1.65 0.81 0.06
CA LEU A 65 -0.50 0.66 0.95
C LEU A 65 0.83 0.85 0.21
N TYR A 66 0.99 0.26 -0.98
CA TYR A 66 2.19 0.45 -1.81
C TYR A 66 2.35 1.88 -2.32
N LYS A 67 1.26 2.52 -2.76
CA LYS A 67 1.27 3.94 -3.17
C LYS A 67 1.69 4.84 -2.00
N LEU A 68 1.16 4.60 -0.80
CA LEU A 68 1.52 5.33 0.42
C LEU A 68 3.00 5.14 0.78
N ARG A 69 3.51 3.91 0.71
CA ARG A 69 4.95 3.63 0.95
C ARG A 69 5.83 4.42 -0.02
N LYS A 70 5.49 4.39 -1.32
CA LYS A 70 6.22 5.13 -2.37
C LYS A 70 6.16 6.64 -2.13
N TYR A 71 4.98 7.17 -1.80
CA TYR A 71 4.79 8.58 -1.50
C TYR A 71 5.62 9.02 -0.28
N ARG A 72 5.61 8.25 0.82
CA ARG A 72 6.42 8.55 2.02
C ARG A 72 7.91 8.62 1.70
N ALA A 73 8.43 7.67 0.93
CA ALA A 73 9.83 7.66 0.52
C ALA A 73 10.19 8.85 -0.38
N MET A 74 9.30 9.23 -1.30
CA MET A 74 9.49 10.40 -2.16
C MET A 74 9.44 11.70 -1.35
N LYS A 75 8.48 11.83 -0.44
CA LYS A 75 8.34 12.99 0.45
C LYS A 75 9.61 13.23 1.26
N GLN A 76 10.14 12.17 1.86
CA GLN A 76 11.36 12.23 2.65
C GLN A 76 12.58 12.69 1.83
N ARG A 77 12.69 12.28 0.57
CA ARG A 77 13.87 12.59 -0.27
C ARG A 77 13.88 14.02 -0.81
N TYR A 78 12.72 14.54 -1.22
CA TYR A 78 12.66 15.82 -1.93
C TYR A 78 12.15 16.95 -1.03
N TYR A 79 11.05 16.73 -0.32
CA TYR A 79 10.37 17.81 0.41
C TYR A 79 11.06 18.18 1.72
N GLU A 80 11.66 17.22 2.43
CA GLU A 80 12.43 17.54 3.65
C GLU A 80 13.69 18.35 3.35
N VAL A 81 14.26 18.19 2.16
CA VAL A 81 15.44 18.96 1.72
C VAL A 81 15.00 20.37 1.35
N ASP A 82 13.95 20.51 0.55
CA ASP A 82 13.42 21.81 0.12
C ASP A 82 12.94 22.67 1.30
N GLU A 83 12.24 22.07 2.27
CA GLU A 83 11.80 22.77 3.48
C GLU A 83 12.99 23.25 4.32
N LYS A 84 14.05 22.45 4.45
CA LYS A 84 15.28 22.84 5.18
C LYS A 84 16.04 23.95 4.46
N VAL A 85 16.16 23.86 3.14
CA VAL A 85 16.83 24.89 2.32
C VAL A 85 16.04 26.19 2.40
N SER A 86 14.72 26.14 2.22
CA SER A 86 13.85 27.32 2.34
C SER A 86 13.90 27.94 3.74
N ALA A 87 13.99 27.14 4.80
CA ALA A 87 14.11 27.66 6.16
C ALA A 87 15.49 28.31 6.40
N ALA A 88 16.56 27.72 5.85
CA ALA A 88 17.91 28.25 5.96
C ALA A 88 18.09 29.56 5.17
N THR A 89 17.51 29.67 3.96
CA THR A 89 17.55 30.91 3.18
C THR A 89 16.81 32.03 3.87
N LYS A 90 15.60 31.76 4.41
CA LYS A 90 14.84 32.76 5.18
C LYS A 90 15.61 33.28 6.38
N LYS A 91 16.24 32.37 7.14
CA LYS A 91 17.07 32.72 8.29
C LYS A 91 18.26 33.60 7.88
N PHE A 92 18.93 33.26 6.78
CA PHE A 92 20.04 34.07 6.25
C PHE A 92 19.59 35.47 5.85
N GLU A 93 18.46 35.61 5.15
CA GLU A 93 17.88 36.90 4.74
C GLU A 93 17.52 37.77 5.96
N ASP A 94 16.94 37.17 7.00
CA ASP A 94 16.60 37.85 8.25
C ASP A 94 17.85 38.35 8.99
N ASP A 95 18.91 37.54 9.03
CA ASP A 95 20.19 37.90 9.66
C ASP A 95 20.89 39.04 8.90
N VAL A 96 20.89 39.00 7.55
CA VAL A 96 21.43 40.08 6.71
C VAL A 96 20.67 41.39 6.90
N ASN A 97 19.34 41.34 6.97
CA ASN A 97 18.52 42.54 7.16
C ASN A 97 18.66 43.14 8.57
N LYS A 98 18.91 42.32 9.59
CA LYS A 98 19.25 42.83 10.94
C LYS A 98 20.59 43.57 10.97
N ASN A 99 21.60 43.08 10.28
CA ASN A 99 22.92 43.72 10.23
C ASN A 99 22.95 45.02 9.39
N LYS A 100 22.01 45.22 8.47
CA LYS A 100 21.87 46.48 7.70
C LYS A 100 21.18 47.62 8.47
N LYS A 101 20.65 47.35 9.68
CA LYS A 101 19.92 48.32 10.50
C LYS A 101 20.77 49.05 11.55
N PHE A 102 22.10 48.90 11.49
CA PHE A 102 23.07 49.66 12.28
C PHE A 102 23.94 50.54 11.38
#